data_AF-A0A3D5SZE7-F1
#
_entry.id   AF-A0A3D5SZE7-F1
#
_cell.length_a   1.000
_cell.length_b   1.000
_cell.length_c   1.000
_cell.angle_alpha   90.00
_cell.angle_beta   90.00
_cell.angle_gamma   90.00
#
_symmetry.space_group_name_H-M   'P 1'
#
loop_
_entity.id
_entity.type
_entity.pdbx_description
1 polymer ?
#
loop_
_entity_poly.entity_id
_entity_poly.type
_entity_poly.pdbx_seq_one_letter_code
_entity_poly.pdbx_strand_id
1 'polypeptide(L)'
;MKFHFPVIIIDEDFRSENASGLGVRALAKAIEEEGPEVLGVASYGDVAGFAQQQSRASAFILSIDDEQFGSPELAEHAIAQLRSFVGEVRFRNADIPIFLYGETRTSRHIPNDVLKELHGFIHMFEDTPEFVARYIVREARAYLDSLAPPFFRALTHYAADGSYSWH
;
A
#
# COMPACT_ATOMS: atom_id res chain seq x y z
N MET A 1 -7.31 -1.03 23.72
CA MET A 1 -6.56 -1.74 22.66
C MET A 1 -6.19 -0.71 21.61
N LYS A 2 -4.92 -0.56 21.24
CA LYS A 2 -4.54 0.23 20.05
C LYS A 2 -4.72 -0.69 18.85
N PHE A 3 -5.57 -0.29 17.91
CA PHE A 3 -5.70 -1.00 16.63
C PHE A 3 -4.54 -0.54 15.74
N HIS A 4 -3.78 -1.51 15.20
CA HIS A 4 -2.67 -1.27 14.30
C HIS A 4 -3.15 -1.61 12.89
N PHE A 5 -3.08 -0.61 12.00
CA PHE A 5 -3.48 -0.74 10.60
C PHE A 5 -2.25 -0.53 9.70
N PRO A 6 -1.49 -1.59 9.39
CA PRO A 6 -0.21 -1.44 8.71
C PRO A 6 -0.36 -1.05 7.23
N VAL A 7 0.67 -0.40 6.70
CA VAL A 7 0.90 -0.29 5.27
C VAL A 7 1.59 -1.56 4.80
N ILE A 8 1.06 -2.19 3.77
CA ILE A 8 1.59 -3.46 3.26
C ILE A 8 2.38 -3.21 1.99
N ILE A 9 3.62 -3.67 1.97
CA ILE A 9 4.50 -3.58 0.81
C ILE A 9 4.72 -4.98 0.26
N ILE A 10 4.39 -5.16 -1.02
CA ILE A 10 4.59 -6.40 -1.77
C ILE A 10 5.70 -6.16 -2.78
N ASP A 11 6.86 -6.73 -2.51
CA ASP A 11 8.09 -6.51 -3.27
C ASP A 11 9.01 -7.74 -3.14
N GLU A 12 9.37 -8.36 -4.26
CA GLU A 12 10.21 -9.57 -4.30
C GLU A 12 11.61 -9.37 -3.72
N ASP A 13 12.10 -8.14 -3.82
CA ASP A 13 13.39 -7.69 -3.34
C ASP A 13 13.34 -7.07 -1.95
N PHE A 14 12.19 -7.11 -1.25
CA PHE A 14 12.06 -6.51 0.07
C PHE A 14 13.14 -6.99 1.05
N ARG A 15 13.62 -8.23 0.89
CA ARG A 15 14.70 -8.84 1.69
C ARG A 15 16.05 -8.91 0.97
N SER A 16 16.13 -8.48 -0.28
CA SER A 16 17.34 -8.50 -1.11
C SER A 16 18.26 -7.30 -0.81
N GLU A 17 19.57 -7.49 -0.96
CA GLU A 17 20.56 -6.40 -0.78
C GLU A 17 20.83 -5.60 -2.07
N ASN A 18 20.03 -5.81 -3.12
CA ASN A 18 20.13 -5.04 -4.36
C ASN A 18 19.57 -3.62 -4.20
N ALA A 19 19.80 -2.79 -5.23
CA ALA A 19 19.32 -1.41 -5.25
C ALA A 19 17.80 -1.32 -5.07
N SER A 20 17.06 -2.27 -5.65
CA SER A 20 15.61 -2.35 -5.54
C SER A 20 15.16 -2.52 -4.08
N GLY A 21 15.69 -3.56 -3.43
CA GLY A 21 15.45 -3.87 -2.03
C GLY A 21 15.88 -2.76 -1.06
N LEU A 22 16.97 -2.06 -1.36
CA LEU A 22 17.40 -0.90 -0.57
C LEU A 22 16.41 0.27 -0.71
N GLY A 23 15.92 0.54 -1.92
CA GLY A 23 14.94 1.59 -2.19
C GLY A 23 13.62 1.36 -1.46
N VAL A 24 13.07 0.16 -1.59
CA VAL A 24 11.79 -0.18 -0.95
C VAL A 24 11.89 -0.18 0.58
N ARG A 25 13.01 -0.62 1.15
CA ARG A 25 13.24 -0.56 2.61
C ARG A 25 13.46 0.87 3.11
N ALA A 26 14.06 1.74 2.31
CA ALA A 26 14.15 3.16 2.63
C ALA A 26 12.75 3.79 2.70
N LEU A 27 11.87 3.47 1.75
CA LEU A 27 10.47 3.88 1.78
C LEU A 27 9.72 3.30 2.99
N ALA A 28 9.90 2.01 3.28
CA ALA A 28 9.31 1.37 4.45
C ALA A 28 9.70 2.12 5.74
N LYS A 29 10.99 2.40 5.92
CA LYS A 29 11.49 3.14 7.08
C LYS A 29 10.91 4.55 7.15
N ALA A 30 10.83 5.26 6.03
CA ALA A 30 10.24 6.59 5.98
C ALA A 30 8.75 6.58 6.38
N ILE A 31 8.00 5.54 6.01
CA ILE A 31 6.60 5.35 6.43
C ILE A 31 6.52 5.08 7.95
N GLU A 32 7.40 4.24 8.48
CA GLU A 32 7.46 3.95 9.92
C GLU A 32 7.76 5.20 10.75
N GLU A 33 8.63 6.08 10.26
CA GLU A 33 8.95 7.37 10.90
C GLU A 33 7.73 8.32 10.95
N GLU A 34 6.79 8.18 10.02
CA GLU A 34 5.50 8.92 10.01
C GLU A 34 4.42 8.27 10.90
N GLY A 35 4.69 7.09 11.46
CA GLY A 35 3.91 6.45 12.52
C GLY A 35 3.25 5.10 12.21
N PRO A 36 2.76 4.82 10.98
CA PRO A 36 2.20 3.51 10.67
C PRO A 36 3.24 2.39 10.69
N GLU A 37 2.81 1.19 11.09
CA GLU A 37 3.63 -0.02 10.93
C GLU A 37 3.69 -0.42 9.45
N VAL A 38 4.83 -0.97 9.01
CA VAL A 38 4.99 -1.49 7.67
C VAL A 38 5.18 -3.00 7.70
N LEU A 39 4.43 -3.71 6.85
CA LEU A 39 4.59 -5.15 6.64
C LEU A 39 5.10 -5.41 5.23
N GLY A 40 6.35 -5.86 5.11
CA GLY A 40 6.94 -6.27 3.84
C GLY A 40 6.79 -7.77 3.56
N VAL A 41 6.32 -8.10 2.36
CA VAL A 41 6.16 -9.47 1.86
C VAL A 41 6.76 -9.62 0.47
N ALA A 42 7.41 -10.76 0.24
CA ALA A 42 8.19 -11.02 -0.97
C ALA A 42 7.36 -11.42 -2.19
N SER A 43 6.10 -11.82 -2.03
CA SER A 43 5.30 -12.24 -3.18
C SER A 43 3.83 -12.25 -2.83
N TYR A 44 3.02 -12.05 -3.87
CA TYR A 44 1.58 -12.25 -3.89
C TYR A 44 1.14 -13.67 -3.55
N GLY A 45 2.02 -14.68 -3.58
CA GLY A 45 1.73 -16.06 -3.12
C GLY A 45 0.30 -16.54 -3.40
N ASP A 46 -0.35 -17.14 -2.40
CA ASP A 46 -1.80 -17.34 -2.42
C ASP A 46 -2.50 -16.01 -2.07
N VAL A 47 -2.72 -15.18 -3.10
CA VAL A 47 -3.36 -13.85 -3.03
C VAL A 47 -4.65 -13.90 -2.21
N ALA A 48 -5.42 -14.99 -2.33
CA ALA A 48 -6.68 -15.16 -1.63
C ALA A 48 -6.46 -15.31 -0.11
N GLY A 49 -5.43 -16.05 0.31
CA GLY A 49 -5.06 -16.19 1.72
C GLY A 49 -4.49 -14.90 2.30
N PHE A 50 -3.68 -14.19 1.52
CA PHE A 50 -3.07 -12.93 1.95
C PHE A 50 -4.11 -11.81 2.10
N ALA A 51 -4.98 -11.61 1.11
CA ALA A 51 -6.08 -10.66 1.19
C ALA A 51 -7.10 -11.01 2.31
N GLN A 52 -7.28 -12.29 2.62
CA GLN A 52 -8.08 -12.73 3.78
C GLN A 52 -7.47 -12.36 5.13
N GLN A 53 -6.16 -12.51 5.27
CA GLN A 53 -5.46 -12.25 6.52
C GLN A 53 -5.28 -10.75 6.82
N GLN A 54 -5.32 -9.91 5.78
CA GLN A 54 -4.98 -8.48 5.87
C GLN A 54 -6.19 -7.53 5.87
N SER A 55 -7.29 -7.92 6.54
CA SER A 55 -8.43 -7.02 6.80
C SER A 55 -8.07 -5.72 7.55
N ARG A 56 -6.85 -5.63 8.10
CA ARG A 56 -6.32 -4.48 8.83
C ARG A 56 -5.37 -3.61 8.00
N ALA A 57 -5.16 -3.88 6.72
CA ALA A 57 -4.34 -3.02 5.89
C ALA A 57 -4.93 -1.59 5.83
N SER A 58 -4.07 -0.58 5.91
CA SER A 58 -4.46 0.83 5.67
C SER A 58 -4.09 1.31 4.27
N ALA A 59 -3.11 0.67 3.63
CA ALA A 59 -2.75 0.87 2.23
C ALA A 59 -1.93 -0.33 1.73
N PHE A 60 -1.89 -0.51 0.41
CA PHE A 60 -1.01 -1.45 -0.29
C PHE A 60 -0.02 -0.71 -1.17
N ILE A 61 1.23 -1.18 -1.22
CA ILE A 61 2.28 -0.74 -2.14
C ILE A 61 2.74 -1.98 -2.90
N LEU A 62 2.61 -1.94 -4.22
CA LEU A 62 2.86 -3.04 -5.12
C LEU A 62 4.11 -2.72 -5.92
N SER A 63 5.15 -3.54 -5.82
CA SER A 63 6.38 -3.32 -6.57
C SER A 63 6.31 -3.97 -7.95
N ILE A 64 6.83 -3.27 -8.95
CA ILE A 64 7.09 -3.76 -10.30
C ILE A 64 8.48 -3.31 -10.73
N ASP A 65 9.23 -4.22 -11.34
CA ASP A 65 10.55 -3.95 -11.89
C ASP A 65 10.55 -4.13 -13.43
N ASP A 66 11.63 -3.69 -14.07
CA ASP A 66 11.80 -3.84 -15.52
C ASP A 66 12.07 -5.30 -15.96
N GLU A 67 12.53 -6.18 -15.06
CA GLU A 67 12.78 -7.61 -15.37
C GLU A 67 11.47 -8.34 -15.69
N GLN A 68 10.40 -8.01 -14.96
CA GLN A 68 9.03 -8.47 -15.21
C GLN A 68 8.50 -8.06 -16.60
N PHE A 69 9.12 -7.08 -17.27
CA PHE A 69 8.74 -6.62 -18.61
C PHE A 69 9.79 -6.94 -19.68
N GLY A 70 10.78 -7.78 -19.37
CA GLY A 70 11.83 -8.17 -20.31
C GLY A 70 11.35 -9.02 -21.50
N SER A 71 10.17 -9.64 -21.41
CA SER A 71 9.53 -10.35 -22.53
C SER A 71 8.00 -10.19 -22.51
N PRO A 72 7.30 -10.37 -23.65
CA PRO A 72 5.85 -10.30 -23.69
C PRO A 72 5.15 -11.29 -22.75
N GLU A 73 5.69 -12.51 -22.60
CA GLU A 73 5.13 -13.54 -21.72
C GLU A 73 5.25 -13.16 -20.24
N LEU A 74 6.40 -12.62 -19.83
CA LEU A 74 6.62 -12.13 -18.46
C LEU A 74 5.71 -10.94 -18.16
N ALA A 75 5.60 -10.00 -19.10
CA ALA A 75 4.74 -8.83 -18.95
C ALA A 75 3.26 -9.23 -18.81
N GLU A 76 2.79 -10.18 -19.63
CA GLU A 76 1.42 -10.70 -19.52
C GLU A 76 1.18 -11.37 -18.16
N HIS A 77 2.16 -12.15 -17.67
CA HIS A 77 2.07 -12.78 -16.36
C HIS A 77 2.01 -11.76 -15.21
N ALA A 78 2.91 -10.78 -15.21
CA ALA A 78 2.96 -9.71 -14.20
C ALA A 78 1.65 -8.89 -14.19
N ILE A 79 1.14 -8.53 -15.37
CA ILE A 79 -0.13 -7.82 -15.51
C ILE A 79 -1.30 -8.67 -15.01
N ALA A 80 -1.32 -9.98 -15.31
CA ALA A 80 -2.37 -10.87 -14.85
C ALA A 80 -2.38 -11.02 -13.32
N GLN A 81 -1.21 -11.15 -12.71
CA GLN A 81 -1.06 -11.18 -11.25
C GLN A 81 -1.52 -9.88 -10.60
N LEU A 82 -1.06 -8.73 -11.13
CA LEU A 82 -1.44 -7.41 -10.65
C LEU A 82 -2.96 -7.20 -10.75
N ARG A 83 -3.57 -7.51 -11.90
CA ARG A 83 -5.02 -7.40 -12.11
C ARG A 83 -5.80 -8.30 -11.14
N SER A 84 -5.35 -9.53 -10.93
CA SER A 84 -5.97 -10.47 -9.99
C SER A 84 -5.94 -9.93 -8.56
N PHE A 85 -4.77 -9.45 -8.11
CA PHE A 85 -4.62 -8.87 -6.77
C PHE A 85 -5.50 -7.65 -6.57
N VAL A 86 -5.46 -6.69 -7.50
CA VAL A 86 -6.28 -5.47 -7.44
C VAL A 86 -7.77 -5.83 -7.43
N GLY A 87 -8.20 -6.78 -8.26
CA GLY A 87 -9.58 -7.27 -8.29
C GLY A 87 -10.04 -7.85 -6.95
N GLU A 88 -9.23 -8.70 -6.32
CA GLU A 88 -9.53 -9.28 -5.00
C GLU A 88 -9.58 -8.22 -3.89
N VAL A 89 -8.66 -7.27 -3.90
CA VAL A 89 -8.68 -6.15 -2.94
C VAL A 89 -9.95 -5.31 -3.12
N ARG A 90 -10.28 -4.93 -4.36
CA ARG A 90 -11.45 -4.11 -4.69
C ARG A 90 -12.77 -4.80 -4.44
N PHE A 91 -12.83 -6.12 -4.62
CA PHE A 91 -14.01 -6.93 -4.28
C PHE A 91 -14.37 -6.81 -2.80
N ARG A 92 -13.37 -6.66 -1.91
CA ARG A 92 -13.58 -6.54 -0.46
C ARG A 92 -13.63 -5.10 0.02
N ASN A 93 -12.85 -4.24 -0.62
CA ASN A 93 -12.67 -2.85 -0.22
C ASN A 93 -12.44 -1.96 -1.45
N ALA A 94 -13.48 -1.22 -1.82
CA ALA A 94 -13.46 -0.35 -2.98
C ALA A 94 -12.47 0.81 -2.82
N ASP A 95 -12.23 1.28 -1.59
CA ASP A 95 -11.59 2.57 -1.32
C ASP A 95 -10.18 2.47 -0.74
N ILE A 96 -9.72 1.27 -0.35
CA ILE A 96 -8.38 1.13 0.23
C ILE A 96 -7.30 1.63 -0.74
N PRO A 97 -6.36 2.48 -0.30
CA PRO A 97 -5.29 2.97 -1.14
C PRO A 97 -4.40 1.84 -1.67
N ILE A 98 -4.14 1.86 -2.97
CA ILE A 98 -3.20 0.94 -3.64
C ILE A 98 -2.23 1.80 -4.45
N PHE A 99 -0.95 1.70 -4.16
CA PHE A 99 0.13 2.38 -4.86
C PHE A 99 0.95 1.38 -5.66
N LEU A 100 1.46 1.82 -6.79
CA LEU A 100 2.44 1.07 -7.57
C LEU A 100 3.81 1.71 -7.37
N TYR A 101 4.82 0.90 -7.11
CA TYR A 101 6.19 1.31 -6.86
C TYR A 101 7.07 0.67 -7.93
N GLY A 102 7.88 1.44 -8.63
CA GLY A 102 8.73 0.89 -9.68
C GLY A 102 9.40 1.93 -10.54
N GLU A 103 9.91 1.51 -11.69
CA GLU A 103 10.58 2.42 -12.63
C GLU A 103 9.58 3.12 -13.58
N THR A 104 9.95 4.33 -14.00
CA THR A 104 9.12 5.17 -14.89
C THR A 104 8.82 4.51 -16.23
N ARG A 105 9.70 3.60 -16.70
CA ARG A 105 9.51 2.87 -17.96
C ARG A 105 8.51 1.73 -17.81
N THR A 106 8.48 1.09 -16.65
CA THR A 106 7.59 -0.02 -16.31
C THR A 106 6.13 0.43 -16.29
N SER A 107 5.84 1.63 -15.77
CA SER A 107 4.48 2.19 -15.67
C SER A 107 3.73 2.29 -17.02
N ARG A 108 4.45 2.44 -18.13
CA ARG A 108 3.86 2.56 -19.49
C ARG A 108 3.22 1.28 -19.99
N HIS A 109 3.60 0.14 -19.42
CA HIS A 109 3.11 -1.17 -19.82
C HIS A 109 1.87 -1.59 -19.02
N ILE A 110 1.47 -0.81 -18.01
CA ILE A 110 0.31 -1.12 -17.18
C ILE A 110 -0.97 -0.73 -17.90
N PRO A 111 -1.95 -1.64 -18.04
CA PRO A 111 -3.16 -1.36 -18.77
C PRO A 111 -4.07 -0.40 -17.99
N ASN A 112 -4.85 0.39 -18.73
CA ASN A 112 -5.65 1.49 -18.19
C ASN A 112 -6.74 1.03 -17.20
N ASP A 113 -7.24 -0.19 -17.33
CA ASP A 113 -8.19 -0.75 -16.38
C ASP A 113 -7.57 -0.93 -14.99
N VAL A 114 -6.29 -1.32 -14.91
CA VAL A 114 -5.57 -1.42 -13.66
C VAL A 114 -5.18 -0.04 -13.13
N LEU A 115 -4.68 0.86 -14.00
CA LEU A 115 -4.27 2.21 -13.60
C LEU A 115 -5.39 3.00 -12.90
N LYS A 116 -6.64 2.81 -13.32
CA LYS A 116 -7.81 3.47 -12.71
C LYS A 116 -8.11 3.04 -11.28
N GLU A 117 -7.67 1.84 -10.89
CA GLU A 117 -7.86 1.30 -9.55
C GLU A 117 -6.76 1.72 -8.57
N LEU A 118 -5.64 2.24 -9.09
CA LEU A 118 -4.49 2.67 -8.32
C LEU A 118 -4.64 4.12 -7.86
N HIS A 119 -4.19 4.43 -6.65
CA HIS A 119 -4.15 5.78 -6.09
C HIS A 119 -2.97 6.59 -6.59
N GLY A 120 -1.87 5.93 -6.98
CA GLY A 120 -0.70 6.62 -7.48
C GLY A 120 0.41 5.69 -7.90
N PHE A 121 1.33 6.26 -8.68
CA PHE A 121 2.59 5.64 -9.04
C PHE A 121 3.72 6.34 -8.31
N ILE A 122 4.63 5.56 -7.76
CA ILE A 122 5.81 5.99 -7.01
C ILE A 122 7.03 5.58 -7.83
N HIS A 123 7.81 6.56 -8.24
CA HIS A 123 8.98 6.37 -9.08
C HIS A 123 10.20 6.12 -8.17
N MET A 124 10.67 4.87 -8.15
CA MET A 124 11.75 4.41 -7.27
C MET A 124 12.98 5.34 -7.23
N PHE A 125 13.39 5.87 -8.39
CA PHE A 125 14.63 6.66 -8.51
C PHE A 125 14.41 8.17 -8.59
N GLU A 126 13.16 8.62 -8.71
CA GLU A 126 12.83 10.03 -8.91
C GLU A 126 12.19 10.66 -7.68
N ASP A 127 11.39 9.87 -6.94
CA ASP A 127 10.68 10.34 -5.76
C ASP A 127 11.50 10.15 -4.48
N THR A 128 11.42 11.11 -3.56
CA THR A 128 12.09 11.00 -2.26
C THR A 128 11.26 10.18 -1.27
N PRO A 129 11.84 9.17 -0.60
CA PRO A 129 11.11 8.31 0.33
C PRO A 129 10.28 9.07 1.37
N GLU A 130 10.79 10.19 1.90
CA GLU A 130 10.13 10.99 2.92
C GLU A 130 8.91 11.75 2.38
N PHE A 131 8.97 12.22 1.13
CA PHE A 131 7.82 12.87 0.51
C PHE A 131 6.72 11.86 0.21
N VAL A 132 7.10 10.73 -0.36
CA VAL A 132 6.19 9.64 -0.71
C VAL A 132 5.56 9.05 0.54
N ALA A 133 6.33 8.82 1.60
CA ALA A 133 5.82 8.32 2.87
C ALA A 133 4.70 9.21 3.43
N ARG A 134 4.90 10.53 3.47
CA ARG A 134 3.86 11.48 3.89
C ARG A 134 2.61 11.42 3.02
N TYR A 135 2.78 11.24 1.71
CA TYR A 135 1.66 11.08 0.79
C TYR A 135 0.87 9.79 1.09
N ILE A 136 1.55 8.64 1.18
CA ILE A 136 0.92 7.34 1.49
C ILE A 136 0.20 7.40 2.83
N VAL A 137 0.86 7.93 3.86
CA VAL A 137 0.31 8.02 5.22
C VAL A 137 -0.92 8.93 5.25
N ARG A 138 -0.93 10.02 4.47
CA ARG A 138 -2.11 10.88 4.33
C ARG A 138 -3.29 10.12 3.74
N GLU A 139 -3.09 9.39 2.65
CA GLU A 139 -4.17 8.62 2.00
C GLU A 139 -4.64 7.46 2.90
N ALA A 140 -3.71 6.77 3.56
CA ALA A 140 -4.02 5.71 4.52
C ALA A 140 -4.87 6.23 5.69
N ARG A 141 -4.52 7.40 6.24
CA ARG A 141 -5.31 8.06 7.31
C ARG A 141 -6.69 8.49 6.80
N ALA A 142 -6.76 9.10 5.61
CA ALA A 142 -8.04 9.49 5.01
C ALA A 142 -8.97 8.28 4.80
N TYR A 143 -8.43 7.16 4.34
CA TYR A 143 -9.15 5.90 4.24
C TYR A 143 -9.63 5.40 5.62
N LEU A 144 -8.77 5.31 6.62
CA LEU A 144 -9.16 4.87 7.97
C LEU A 144 -10.22 5.78 8.60
N ASP A 145 -10.11 7.10 8.40
CA ASP A 145 -11.10 8.05 8.86
C ASP A 145 -12.46 7.79 8.20
N SER A 146 -12.47 7.47 6.90
CA SER A 146 -13.69 7.14 6.14
C SER A 146 -14.43 5.90 6.64
N LEU A 147 -13.72 4.92 7.23
CA LEU A 147 -14.30 3.67 7.72
C LEU A 147 -15.21 3.86 8.93
N ALA A 148 -14.94 4.86 9.78
CA ALA A 148 -15.76 5.12 10.96
C ALA A 148 -17.10 5.74 10.54
N PRO A 149 -18.26 5.11 10.88
CA PRO A 149 -19.55 5.75 10.70
C PRO A 149 -19.55 7.11 11.42
N PRO A 150 -20.16 8.16 10.84
CA PRO A 150 -20.08 9.53 11.38
C PRO A 150 -20.38 9.64 12.88
N PHE A 151 -21.34 8.83 13.34
CA PHE A 151 -21.73 8.76 14.75
C PHE A 151 -20.66 8.13 15.66
N PHE A 152 -19.98 7.07 15.18
CA PHE A 152 -18.91 6.40 15.93
C PHE A 152 -17.67 7.29 16.02
N ARG A 153 -17.37 8.03 14.95
CA ARG A 153 -16.29 9.02 14.90
C ARG A 153 -16.47 10.13 15.94
N ALA A 154 -17.69 10.67 16.06
CA ALA A 154 -18.02 11.69 17.05
C ALA A 154 -17.89 11.17 18.50
N LEU A 155 -18.30 9.94 18.77
CA LEU A 155 -18.14 9.29 20.07
C LEU A 155 -16.68 9.02 20.43
N THR A 156 -15.84 8.58 19.47
CA THR A 156 -14.41 8.36 19.71
C THR A 156 -13.64 9.65 19.91
N HIS A 157 -13.94 10.71 19.15
CA HIS A 157 -13.34 12.03 19.38
C HIS A 157 -13.76 12.61 20.74
N TYR A 158 -15.05 12.52 21.10
CA TYR A 158 -15.54 12.97 22.41
C TYR A 158 -14.91 12.20 23.58
N ALA A 159 -14.68 10.89 23.43
CA ALA A 159 -14.02 10.08 24.46
C ALA A 159 -12.50 10.32 24.55
N ALA A 160 -11.84 10.71 23.46
CA ALA A 160 -10.41 11.03 23.44
C ALA A 160 -10.12 12.45 23.97
N ASP A 161 -11.04 13.40 23.75
CA ASP A 161 -10.97 14.79 24.25
C ASP A 161 -11.58 14.97 25.65
N GLY A 162 -12.19 13.90 26.20
CA GLY A 162 -12.85 13.90 27.50
C GLY A 162 -11.87 13.94 28.67
N SER A 163 -11.31 15.11 28.98
CA SER A 163 -10.75 15.38 30.31
C SER A 163 -11.91 15.43 31.32
N TYR A 164 -12.28 14.26 31.85
CA TYR A 164 -13.15 14.15 33.02
C TYR A 164 -12.45 14.80 34.21
N SER A 165 -12.68 16.10 34.36
CA SER A 165 -12.46 16.80 35.62
C SER A 165 -13.82 16.92 36.30
N TRP A 166 -13.91 16.34 37.51
CA TRP A 166 -15.05 16.32 38.44
C TRP A 166 -16.09 15.20 38.25
N HIS A 167 -15.64 13.95 38.42
CA HIS A 167 -16.37 12.92 39.18
C HIS A 167 -15.40 12.21 40.14
#